data_AF-A0A6J4RH62-F1
#
_entry.id   AF-A0A6J4RH62-F1
#
_cell.length_a   1.000
_cell.length_b   1.000
_cell.length_c   1.000
_cell.angle_alpha   90.00
_cell.angle_beta   90.00
_cell.angle_gamma   90.00
#
_symmetry.space_group_name_H-M   'P 1'
#
loop_
_entity.id
_entity.type
_entity.pdbx_description
1 polymer ?
#
loop_
_entity_poly.entity_id
_entity_poly.type
_entity_poly.pdbx_seq_one_letter_code
_entity_poly.pdbx_strand_id
1 'polypeptide(L)'
;MKKLLLQTTLFVLITVSGFAQRDKFWSVNSESRSSIIADKSVSRQSYPAEVKLFRLNFEPFKQELLSIVDTRSTKKSTIISLPNAAGNIEEFELVEASNFEPALQAQFPEIRSYSGKGITDKYATVKLSISAQGVQTMVFRTENDNEFIEPYSKDHTIYSVYKSRRDKGKLPWNCSTEDNQLAFELGAKAGSFQIAARSTGDLKTMRLAQSVTAEYSNYFGATSASQVNLVLAAINNTLTRCNGVYEKDLAVHLNLIAATTNVIYYNPSTDPYSPASTGAGGAWNKELQNTLTAVIGEANYDIGHLFGASGGGGNAGCIGCVCTNGSKGSGFTSPADGSPQGDKIDIDY
;
A
#
# COMPACT_ATOMS: atom_id res chain seq x y z
N MET A 1 -57.37 26.76 32.90
CA MET A 1 -56.88 25.38 32.74
C MET A 1 -56.68 24.93 31.28
N LYS A 2 -57.45 25.41 30.28
CA LYS A 2 -57.24 25.05 28.86
C LYS A 2 -56.03 25.70 28.17
N LYS A 3 -55.50 26.82 28.68
CA LYS A 3 -54.31 27.50 28.11
C LYS A 3 -52.97 26.93 28.58
N LEU A 4 -52.95 26.16 29.68
CA LEU A 4 -51.72 25.56 30.23
C LEU A 4 -51.39 24.19 29.58
N LEU A 5 -52.37 23.53 28.96
CA LEU A 5 -52.16 22.26 28.24
C LEU A 5 -51.52 22.46 26.85
N LEU A 6 -51.67 23.64 26.25
CA LEU A 6 -51.16 23.92 24.89
C LEU A 6 -49.68 24.31 24.89
N GLN A 7 -49.16 24.77 26.02
CA GLN A 7 -47.74 25.14 26.17
C GLN A 7 -46.86 23.94 26.56
N THR A 8 -47.42 22.91 27.20
CA THR A 8 -46.71 21.66 27.52
C THR A 8 -46.65 20.67 26.35
N THR A 9 -47.55 20.78 25.37
CA THR A 9 -47.49 19.96 24.13
C THR A 9 -46.53 20.51 23.08
N LEU A 10 -46.16 21.80 23.15
CA LEU A 10 -45.22 22.40 22.19
C LEU A 10 -43.75 22.22 22.59
N PHE A 11 -43.47 21.90 23.85
CA PHE A 11 -42.08 21.69 24.34
C PHE A 11 -41.56 20.26 24.17
N VAL A 12 -42.42 19.31 23.78
CA VAL A 12 -42.05 17.88 23.60
C VAL A 12 -41.65 17.56 22.15
N LEU A 13 -41.83 18.49 21.20
CA LEU A 13 -41.52 18.25 19.77
C LEU A 13 -40.12 18.71 19.31
N ILE A 14 -39.23 19.17 20.19
CA ILE A 14 -37.96 19.82 19.78
C ILE A 14 -36.71 18.94 20.03
N THR A 15 -36.80 17.76 20.63
CA THR A 15 -35.58 17.00 21.04
C THR A 15 -35.31 15.67 20.31
N VAL A 16 -35.73 15.52 19.05
CA VAL A 16 -35.29 14.37 18.23
C VAL A 16 -34.82 14.79 16.85
N SER A 17 -33.93 15.78 16.79
CA SER A 17 -32.99 15.92 15.68
C SER A 17 -31.69 15.21 16.06
N GLY A 18 -31.80 13.89 16.28
CA GLY A 18 -30.62 13.05 16.48
C GLY A 18 -29.72 13.14 15.26
N PHE A 19 -28.46 13.50 15.47
CA PHE A 19 -27.40 13.47 14.48
C PHE A 19 -27.32 12.07 13.84
N ALA A 20 -27.99 11.90 12.71
CA ALA A 20 -27.82 10.75 11.84
C ALA A 20 -27.70 11.27 10.40
N GLN A 21 -26.75 12.18 10.17
CA GLN A 21 -26.16 12.27 8.85
C GLN A 21 -25.39 10.96 8.66
N ARG A 22 -26.02 10.02 7.96
CA ARG A 22 -25.31 8.83 7.50
C ARG A 22 -24.19 9.30 6.60
N ASP A 23 -22.99 8.81 6.86
CA ASP A 23 -21.86 9.10 6.00
C ASP A 23 -22.14 8.65 4.56
N LYS A 24 -21.58 9.38 3.58
CA LYS A 24 -21.82 9.15 2.16
C LYS A 24 -21.26 7.81 1.68
N PHE A 25 -20.16 7.35 2.27
CA PHE A 25 -19.38 6.22 1.78
C PHE A 25 -19.40 5.02 2.74
N TRP A 26 -19.45 5.28 4.04
CA TRP A 26 -19.25 4.25 5.06
C TRP A 26 -20.47 4.05 5.94
N SER A 27 -20.72 2.80 6.30
CA SER A 27 -21.69 2.45 7.33
C SER A 27 -21.11 1.40 8.26
N VAL A 28 -21.44 1.48 9.55
CA VAL A 28 -21.00 0.46 10.52
C VAL A 28 -21.61 -0.88 10.13
N ASN A 29 -20.78 -1.93 10.05
CA ASN A 29 -21.26 -3.27 9.80
C ASN A 29 -21.76 -3.91 11.10
N SER A 30 -23.05 -4.19 11.18
CA SER A 30 -23.69 -4.86 12.32
C SER A 30 -23.82 -6.37 12.16
N GLU A 31 -23.42 -6.93 11.01
CA GLU A 31 -23.46 -8.38 10.78
C GLU A 31 -22.47 -9.12 11.69
N SER A 32 -22.84 -10.33 12.12
CA SER A 32 -21.94 -11.19 12.89
C SER A 32 -20.72 -11.55 12.06
N ARG A 33 -19.53 -11.56 12.67
CA ARG A 33 -18.30 -12.01 11.98
C ARG A 33 -18.42 -13.43 11.41
N SER A 34 -19.20 -14.29 12.07
CA SER A 34 -19.42 -15.69 11.65
C SER A 34 -20.29 -15.83 10.39
N SER A 35 -21.06 -14.81 10.00
CA SER A 35 -21.87 -14.83 8.78
C SER A 35 -21.14 -14.27 7.56
N ILE A 36 -19.93 -13.73 7.73
CA ILE A 36 -19.13 -13.12 6.67
C ILE A 36 -18.09 -14.12 6.18
N ILE A 37 -18.07 -14.38 4.88
CA ILE A 37 -16.98 -15.13 4.25
C ILE A 37 -15.78 -14.21 4.18
N ALA A 38 -14.79 -14.45 5.04
CA ALA A 38 -13.59 -13.63 5.12
C ALA A 38 -12.73 -13.74 3.86
N ASP A 39 -12.07 -12.65 3.50
CA ASP A 39 -11.04 -12.64 2.47
C ASP A 39 -9.82 -13.46 2.93
N LYS A 40 -9.07 -14.04 1.99
CA LYS A 40 -7.86 -14.82 2.30
C LYS A 40 -6.82 -14.02 3.09
N SER A 41 -6.77 -12.69 2.90
CA SER A 41 -5.90 -11.77 3.66
C SER A 41 -6.16 -11.78 5.16
N VAL A 42 -7.37 -12.17 5.60
CA VAL A 42 -7.77 -12.22 7.01
C VAL A 42 -7.19 -13.43 7.73
N SER A 43 -6.84 -14.48 6.97
CA SER A 43 -6.26 -15.71 7.53
C SER A 43 -4.76 -15.63 7.77
N ARG A 44 -4.12 -14.48 7.48
CA ARG A 44 -2.68 -14.26 7.74
C ARG A 44 -2.40 -14.30 9.24
N GLN A 45 -1.21 -14.75 9.63
CA GLN A 45 -0.87 -14.91 11.05
C GLN A 45 -0.77 -13.58 11.81
N SER A 46 -0.47 -12.51 11.08
CA SER A 46 -0.37 -11.15 11.60
C SER A 46 -1.70 -10.40 11.68
N TYR A 47 -2.83 -11.03 11.33
CA TYR A 47 -4.11 -10.33 11.29
C TYR A 47 -4.49 -9.78 12.69
N PRO A 48 -4.91 -8.51 12.80
CA PRO A 48 -5.22 -7.91 14.09
C PRO A 48 -6.39 -8.60 14.81
N ALA A 49 -6.24 -8.83 16.12
CA ALA A 49 -7.30 -9.42 16.93
C ALA A 49 -8.51 -8.47 17.12
N GLU A 50 -8.22 -7.17 17.25
CA GLU A 50 -9.22 -6.13 17.45
C GLU A 50 -9.39 -5.31 16.18
N VAL A 51 -10.53 -5.52 15.52
CA VAL A 51 -10.92 -4.79 14.31
C VAL A 51 -12.36 -4.28 14.41
N LYS A 52 -12.62 -3.10 13.85
CA LYS A 52 -13.99 -2.64 13.59
C LYS A 52 -14.33 -2.87 12.13
N LEU A 53 -15.58 -3.26 11.88
CA LEU A 53 -16.04 -3.59 10.54
C LEU A 53 -16.96 -2.48 10.01
N PHE A 54 -16.71 -2.07 8.78
CA PHE A 54 -17.49 -1.07 8.06
C PHE A 54 -17.84 -1.59 6.68
N ARG A 55 -19.00 -1.20 6.15
CA ARG A 55 -19.37 -1.45 4.77
C ARG A 55 -19.08 -0.21 3.93
N LEU A 56 -18.41 -0.42 2.80
CA LEU A 56 -18.10 0.62 1.83
C LEU A 56 -19.13 0.65 0.72
N ASN A 57 -19.69 1.83 0.45
CA ASN A 57 -20.39 2.13 -0.79
C ASN A 57 -19.35 2.45 -1.87
N PHE A 58 -18.83 1.41 -2.51
CA PHE A 58 -17.63 1.48 -3.35
C PHE A 58 -17.79 2.39 -4.57
N GLU A 59 -18.91 2.31 -5.29
CA GLU A 59 -19.06 3.04 -6.56
C GLU A 59 -19.06 4.56 -6.34
N PRO A 60 -19.85 5.15 -5.41
CA PRO A 60 -19.75 6.58 -5.11
C PRO A 60 -18.38 7.01 -4.59
N PHE A 61 -17.71 6.16 -3.80
CA PHE A 61 -16.37 6.44 -3.28
C PHE A 61 -15.34 6.53 -4.41
N LYS A 62 -15.38 5.55 -5.32
CA LYS A 62 -14.54 5.50 -6.53
C LYS A 62 -14.77 6.70 -7.43
N GLN A 63 -16.04 7.05 -7.70
CA GLN A 63 -16.36 8.20 -8.57
C GLN A 63 -15.86 9.53 -7.97
N GLU A 64 -15.95 9.70 -6.65
CA GLU A 64 -15.41 10.89 -5.98
C GLU A 64 -13.90 11.01 -6.18
N LEU A 65 -13.15 9.90 -6.00
CA LEU A 65 -11.70 9.88 -6.20
C LEU A 65 -11.32 10.09 -7.67
N LEU A 66 -12.03 9.47 -8.61
CA LEU A 66 -11.73 9.63 -10.04
C LEU A 66 -12.04 11.05 -10.56
N SER A 67 -12.88 11.82 -9.86
CA SER A 67 -13.24 13.19 -10.26
C SER A 67 -12.06 14.16 -10.31
N ILE A 68 -10.95 13.87 -9.61
CA ILE A 68 -9.77 14.74 -9.54
C ILE A 68 -8.65 14.33 -10.50
N VAL A 69 -8.76 13.14 -11.12
CA VAL A 69 -7.78 12.62 -12.09
C VAL A 69 -8.27 12.72 -13.54
N ASP A 70 -9.53 13.10 -13.76
CA ASP A 70 -10.02 13.42 -15.11
C ASP A 70 -9.25 14.63 -15.66
N THR A 71 -8.66 14.46 -16.84
CA THR A 71 -7.95 15.52 -17.59
C THR A 71 -8.79 16.78 -17.81
N ARG A 72 -10.12 16.66 -17.84
CA ARG A 72 -11.08 17.77 -18.00
C ARG A 72 -11.40 18.46 -16.67
N SER A 73 -11.01 17.87 -15.54
CA SER A 73 -11.30 18.41 -14.22
C SER A 73 -10.37 19.56 -13.87
N THR A 74 -10.98 20.68 -13.49
CA THR A 74 -10.30 21.83 -12.90
C THR A 74 -10.00 21.62 -11.41
N LYS A 75 -10.66 20.65 -10.76
CA LYS A 75 -10.48 20.30 -9.35
C LYS A 75 -9.34 19.27 -9.24
N LYS A 76 -8.31 19.58 -8.45
CA LYS A 76 -7.14 18.69 -8.23
C LYS A 76 -7.11 18.03 -6.86
N SER A 77 -8.03 18.40 -5.98
CA SER A 77 -8.23 17.76 -4.68
C SER A 77 -9.68 17.39 -4.45
N THR A 78 -9.95 16.41 -3.61
CA THR A 78 -11.31 16.13 -3.15
C THR A 78 -11.34 15.75 -1.69
N ILE A 79 -12.51 15.86 -1.06
CA ILE A 79 -12.71 15.50 0.33
C ILE A 79 -13.42 14.16 0.37
N ILE A 80 -12.82 13.20 1.07
CA ILE A 80 -13.46 11.93 1.39
C ILE A 80 -13.51 11.73 2.89
N SER A 81 -14.45 10.90 3.32
CA SER A 81 -14.54 10.42 4.68
C SER A 81 -14.00 9.00 4.81
N LEU A 82 -13.32 8.73 5.92
CA LEU A 82 -12.76 7.42 6.27
C LEU A 82 -13.08 7.10 7.75
N PRO A 83 -13.47 5.86 8.07
CA PRO A 83 -13.58 5.41 9.45
C PRO A 83 -12.21 5.24 10.09
N ASN A 84 -12.11 5.55 11.39
CA ASN A 84 -10.90 5.33 12.19
C ASN A 84 -11.06 4.11 13.13
N ALA A 85 -9.99 3.69 13.81
CA ALA A 85 -10.03 2.54 14.71
C ALA A 85 -10.88 2.81 15.98
N ALA A 86 -11.13 4.09 16.32
CA ALA A 86 -12.09 4.49 17.36
C ALA A 86 -13.56 4.35 16.91
N GLY A 87 -13.82 4.10 15.62
CA GLY A 87 -15.14 3.93 15.03
C GLY A 87 -15.83 5.24 14.64
N ASN A 88 -15.10 6.36 14.72
CA ASN A 88 -15.56 7.66 14.25
C ASN A 88 -15.24 7.80 12.75
N ILE A 89 -15.94 8.72 12.09
CA ILE A 89 -15.66 9.10 10.70
C ILE A 89 -14.83 10.38 10.71
N GLU A 90 -13.75 10.40 9.93
CA GLU A 90 -12.87 11.54 9.75
C GLU A 90 -12.78 11.95 8.28
N GLU A 91 -12.65 13.24 8.03
CA GLU A 91 -12.52 13.80 6.69
C GLU A 91 -11.06 14.06 6.34
N PHE A 92 -10.72 13.78 5.09
CA PHE A 92 -9.40 14.01 4.52
C PHE A 92 -9.53 14.72 3.18
N GLU A 93 -8.68 15.71 2.94
CA GLU A 93 -8.47 16.28 1.61
C GLU A 93 -7.38 15.49 0.88
N LEU A 94 -7.72 14.89 -0.26
CA LEU A 94 -6.86 14.02 -1.06
C LEU A 94 -6.47 14.67 -2.37
N VAL A 95 -5.25 14.39 -2.81
CA VAL A 95 -4.73 14.67 -4.15
C VAL A 95 -4.20 13.36 -4.75
N GLU A 96 -4.12 13.30 -6.08
CA GLU A 96 -3.51 12.16 -6.77
C GLU A 96 -2.02 12.06 -6.41
N ALA A 97 -1.60 10.83 -6.09
CA ALA A 97 -0.21 10.47 -5.82
C ALA A 97 0.06 9.11 -6.48
N SER A 98 -0.03 9.09 -7.81
CA SER A 98 0.15 7.86 -8.59
C SER A 98 1.54 7.29 -8.37
N ASN A 99 1.63 5.97 -8.17
CA ASN A 99 2.89 5.23 -8.13
C ASN A 99 3.28 4.70 -9.52
N PHE A 100 2.53 5.04 -10.58
CA PHE A 100 2.78 4.57 -11.94
C PHE A 100 3.36 5.70 -12.79
N GLU A 101 4.29 5.39 -13.67
CA GLU A 101 4.66 6.36 -14.70
C GLU A 101 3.47 6.64 -15.64
N PRO A 102 3.42 7.80 -16.32
CA PRO A 102 2.27 8.22 -17.10
C PRO A 102 1.79 7.20 -18.15
N ALA A 103 2.74 6.53 -18.83
CA ALA A 103 2.43 5.53 -19.84
C ALA A 103 1.76 4.27 -19.27
N LEU A 104 2.14 3.85 -18.06
CA LEU A 104 1.51 2.73 -17.37
C LEU A 104 0.16 3.13 -16.80
N GLN A 105 0.07 4.33 -16.21
CA GLN A 105 -1.16 4.85 -15.65
C GLN A 105 -2.27 5.00 -16.70
N ALA A 106 -1.91 5.38 -17.93
CA ALA A 106 -2.83 5.47 -19.06
C ALA A 106 -3.41 4.10 -19.47
N GLN A 107 -2.65 3.01 -19.30
CA GLN A 107 -3.10 1.65 -19.60
C GLN A 107 -3.99 1.08 -18.49
N PHE A 108 -3.76 1.47 -17.24
CA PHE A 108 -4.50 0.99 -16.07
C PHE A 108 -5.15 2.16 -15.29
N PRO A 109 -6.11 2.90 -15.90
CA PRO A 109 -6.67 4.11 -15.30
C PRO A 109 -7.49 3.86 -14.03
N GLU A 110 -7.88 2.60 -13.79
CA GLU A 110 -8.66 2.13 -12.65
C GLU A 110 -7.82 1.81 -11.41
N ILE A 111 -6.49 1.71 -11.55
CA ILE A 111 -5.56 1.47 -10.45
C ILE A 111 -4.94 2.82 -10.10
N ARG A 112 -5.25 3.34 -8.90
CA ARG A 112 -4.86 4.69 -8.49
C ARG A 112 -4.36 4.71 -7.05
N SER A 113 -3.59 5.75 -6.76
CA SER A 113 -3.10 6.06 -5.42
C SER A 113 -3.23 7.54 -5.14
N TYR A 114 -3.51 7.84 -3.88
CA TYR A 114 -3.79 9.17 -3.39
C TYR A 114 -3.05 9.43 -2.09
N SER A 115 -2.70 10.70 -1.88
CA SER A 115 -2.15 11.20 -0.63
C SER A 115 -3.08 12.28 -0.10
N GLY A 116 -3.34 12.27 1.19
CA GLY A 116 -4.23 13.24 1.80
C GLY A 116 -3.79 13.75 3.16
N LYS A 117 -4.38 14.87 3.56
CA LYS A 117 -4.22 15.49 4.88
C LYS A 117 -5.56 15.49 5.60
N GLY A 118 -5.54 15.19 6.89
CA GLY A 118 -6.75 15.19 7.70
C GLY A 118 -7.30 16.60 7.89
N ILE A 119 -8.62 16.73 7.77
CA ILE A 119 -9.39 17.94 8.05
C ILE A 119 -9.88 17.88 9.49
N THR A 120 -10.41 16.72 9.90
CA THR A 120 -10.86 16.46 11.28
C THR A 120 -9.68 16.37 12.24
N ASP A 121 -8.67 15.58 11.88
CA ASP A 121 -7.37 15.52 12.58
C ASP A 121 -6.28 16.13 11.70
N LYS A 122 -5.87 17.37 12.04
CA LYS A 122 -4.91 18.15 11.24
C LYS A 122 -3.49 17.57 11.24
N TYR A 123 -3.19 16.62 12.14
CA TYR A 123 -1.88 15.99 12.25
C TYR A 123 -1.84 14.63 11.54
N ALA A 124 -2.97 14.15 11.03
CA ALA A 124 -3.04 12.91 10.29
C ALA A 124 -2.76 13.13 8.80
N THR A 125 -2.05 12.17 8.19
CA THR A 125 -1.95 12.05 6.74
C THR A 125 -2.39 10.66 6.32
N VAL A 126 -2.89 10.52 5.10
CA VAL A 126 -3.38 9.24 4.58
C VAL A 126 -2.73 8.92 3.24
N LYS A 127 -2.35 7.66 3.09
CA LYS A 127 -2.07 7.02 1.81
C LYS A 127 -3.21 6.07 1.49
N LEU A 128 -3.78 6.21 0.30
CA LEU A 128 -4.93 5.43 -0.13
C LEU A 128 -4.68 4.86 -1.52
N SER A 129 -4.84 3.54 -1.67
CA SER A 129 -4.87 2.87 -2.97
C SER A 129 -6.29 2.41 -3.28
N ILE A 130 -6.63 2.42 -4.57
CA ILE A 130 -7.92 1.92 -5.07
C ILE A 130 -7.71 1.16 -6.37
N SER A 131 -8.45 0.07 -6.53
CA SER A 131 -8.57 -0.69 -7.78
C SER A 131 -9.90 -1.42 -7.82
N ALA A 132 -10.13 -2.22 -8.87
CA ALA A 132 -11.25 -3.15 -8.91
C ALA A 132 -11.22 -4.21 -7.78
N GLN A 133 -10.09 -4.39 -7.08
CA GLN A 133 -9.94 -5.25 -5.90
C GLN A 133 -10.26 -4.54 -4.57
N GLY A 134 -10.83 -3.33 -4.63
CA GLY A 134 -11.22 -2.55 -3.45
C GLY A 134 -10.21 -1.47 -3.08
N VAL A 135 -10.29 -1.03 -1.81
CA VAL A 135 -9.53 0.09 -1.25
C VAL A 135 -8.58 -0.40 -0.16
N GLN A 136 -7.37 0.13 -0.11
CA GLN A 136 -6.51 -0.01 1.07
C GLN A 136 -5.98 1.34 1.51
N THR A 137 -5.80 1.51 2.81
CA THR A 137 -5.24 2.74 3.37
C THR A 137 -4.14 2.46 4.37
N MET A 138 -3.35 3.50 4.61
CA MET A 138 -2.51 3.68 5.80
C MET A 138 -2.66 5.14 6.22
N VAL A 139 -3.18 5.34 7.43
CA VAL A 139 -3.30 6.65 8.07
C VAL A 139 -2.15 6.80 9.05
N PHE A 140 -1.26 7.75 8.76
CA PHE A 140 -0.19 8.13 9.66
C PHE A 140 -0.76 9.01 10.76
N ARG A 141 -0.51 8.62 12.01
CA ARG A 141 -0.88 9.41 13.18
C ARG A 141 0.36 9.98 13.85
N THR A 142 0.23 11.21 14.35
CA THR A 142 1.27 11.80 15.18
C THR A 142 1.10 11.26 16.61
N GLU A 143 2.19 10.78 17.21
CA GLU A 143 2.24 10.24 18.58
C GLU A 143 1.31 9.05 18.89
N ASN A 144 0.70 8.46 17.87
CA ASN A 144 -0.17 7.29 18.00
C ASN A 144 0.17 6.26 16.92
N ASP A 145 -0.29 5.03 17.11
CA ASP A 145 -0.14 3.97 16.12
C ASP A 145 -0.84 4.33 14.80
N ASN A 146 -0.21 3.99 13.69
CA ASN A 146 -0.80 4.13 12.36
C ASN A 146 -2.05 3.25 12.25
N GLU A 147 -3.03 3.69 11.46
CA GLU A 147 -4.27 2.95 11.25
C GLU A 147 -4.37 2.45 9.81
N PHE A 148 -5.01 1.31 9.62
CA PHE A 148 -5.20 0.69 8.32
C PHE A 148 -6.66 0.39 8.08
N ILE A 149 -7.05 0.50 6.81
CA ILE A 149 -8.34 0.04 6.30
C ILE A 149 -8.04 -0.96 5.18
N GLU A 150 -8.57 -2.17 5.30
CA GLU A 150 -8.38 -3.26 4.34
C GLU A 150 -9.66 -4.05 4.11
N PRO A 151 -9.83 -4.71 2.95
CA PRO A 151 -10.95 -5.63 2.74
C PRO A 151 -10.96 -6.74 3.79
N TYR A 152 -12.13 -7.00 4.37
CA TYR A 152 -12.38 -8.08 5.32
C TYR A 152 -13.16 -9.22 4.69
N SER A 153 -14.20 -8.90 3.89
CA SER A 153 -15.01 -9.92 3.21
C SER A 153 -14.42 -10.28 1.84
N LYS A 154 -14.63 -11.53 1.41
CA LYS A 154 -14.16 -12.05 0.11
C LYS A 154 -14.71 -11.27 -1.10
N ASP A 155 -15.88 -10.65 -0.96
CA ASP A 155 -16.50 -9.80 -1.99
C ASP A 155 -16.03 -8.33 -1.94
N HIS A 156 -15.11 -8.00 -1.02
CA HIS A 156 -14.54 -6.67 -0.79
C HIS A 156 -15.58 -5.56 -0.52
N THR A 157 -16.74 -5.92 0.05
CA THR A 157 -17.77 -4.95 0.46
C THR A 157 -17.64 -4.51 1.93
N ILE A 158 -17.09 -5.38 2.79
CA ILE A 158 -16.86 -5.14 4.21
C ILE A 158 -15.35 -4.96 4.41
N TYR A 159 -14.99 -3.92 5.16
CA TYR A 159 -13.62 -3.53 5.46
C TYR A 159 -13.36 -3.58 6.95
N SER A 160 -12.16 -3.97 7.32
CA SER A 160 -11.64 -3.88 8.67
C SER A 160 -10.88 -2.58 8.86
N VAL A 161 -11.06 -1.96 10.02
CA VAL A 161 -10.34 -0.78 10.47
C VAL A 161 -9.64 -1.12 11.77
N TYR A 162 -8.33 -0.91 11.81
CA TYR A 162 -7.49 -1.35 12.91
C TYR A 162 -6.22 -0.51 13.04
N LYS A 163 -5.55 -0.61 14.19
CA LYS A 163 -4.24 0.00 14.43
C LYS A 163 -3.14 -0.99 14.11
N SER A 164 -2.00 -0.50 13.62
CA SER A 164 -0.75 -1.25 13.58
C SER A 164 -0.52 -1.90 14.93
N ARG A 165 -0.18 -3.19 14.93
CA ARG A 165 0.24 -3.88 16.14
C ARG A 165 1.35 -4.85 15.81
N ARG A 166 2.56 -4.54 16.26
CA ARG A 166 3.70 -5.46 16.16
C ARG A 166 3.76 -6.39 17.37
N ASP A 167 3.16 -7.57 17.25
CA ASP A 167 3.36 -8.65 18.21
C ASP A 167 4.76 -9.27 17.99
N LYS A 168 5.76 -8.74 18.70
CA LYS A 168 7.16 -9.21 18.64
C LYS A 168 7.22 -10.73 18.87
N GLY A 169 7.89 -11.44 17.96
CA GLY A 169 8.21 -12.87 18.11
C GLY A 169 7.20 -13.87 17.51
N LYS A 170 6.06 -13.44 16.96
CA LYS A 170 5.08 -14.37 16.31
C LYS A 170 5.53 -14.91 14.96
N LEU A 171 6.33 -14.15 14.22
CA LEU A 171 6.93 -14.57 12.94
C LEU A 171 8.42 -14.27 12.99
N PRO A 172 9.28 -15.15 12.45
CA PRO A 172 10.71 -14.89 12.36
C PRO A 172 10.94 -13.70 11.41
N TRP A 173 11.45 -12.60 11.94
CA TRP A 173 12.01 -11.53 11.11
C TRP A 173 13.45 -11.90 10.77
N ASN A 174 13.75 -12.10 9.49
CA ASN A 174 15.10 -12.39 9.01
C ASN A 174 15.46 -11.44 7.87
N CYS A 175 16.17 -10.37 8.18
CA CYS A 175 16.89 -9.59 7.19
C CYS A 175 18.27 -10.25 7.01
N SER A 176 18.47 -10.98 5.91
CA SER A 176 19.75 -11.66 5.63
C SER A 176 20.76 -10.75 4.94
N THR A 177 20.46 -9.44 4.87
CA THR A 177 21.41 -8.45 4.37
C THR A 177 22.59 -8.40 5.35
N GLU A 178 23.74 -8.90 4.92
CA GLU A 178 24.98 -8.77 5.68
C GLU A 178 25.32 -7.28 5.83
N ASP A 179 25.68 -6.87 7.06
CA ASP A 179 26.21 -5.54 7.31
C ASP A 179 27.61 -5.46 6.69
N ASN A 180 27.63 -5.11 5.41
CA ASN A 180 28.85 -5.12 4.62
C ASN A 180 29.74 -3.95 5.06
N GLN A 181 31.06 -4.17 5.10
CA GLN A 181 32.08 -3.12 5.26
C GLN A 181 31.85 -1.93 4.31
N LEU A 182 31.20 -2.17 3.16
CA LEU A 182 30.73 -1.15 2.21
C LEU A 182 29.77 -0.11 2.83
N ALA A 183 28.86 -0.48 3.74
CA ALA A 183 27.98 0.47 4.41
C ALA A 183 28.77 1.42 5.33
N PHE A 184 29.76 0.88 6.04
CA PHE A 184 30.70 1.65 6.86
C PHE A 184 31.59 2.55 6.00
N GLU A 185 32.10 2.04 4.87
CA GLU A 185 32.90 2.81 3.92
C GLU A 185 32.08 3.91 3.22
N LEU A 186 30.81 3.66 2.90
CA LEU A 186 29.90 4.67 2.37
C LEU A 186 29.60 5.75 3.41
N GLY A 187 29.45 5.39 4.69
CA GLY A 187 29.34 6.35 5.80
C GLY A 187 30.61 7.19 5.98
N ALA A 188 31.79 6.57 5.87
CA ALA A 188 33.07 7.28 5.90
C ALA A 188 33.24 8.18 4.67
N LYS A 189 32.78 7.75 3.49
CA LYS A 189 32.78 8.53 2.26
C LYS A 189 31.75 9.67 2.30
N ALA A 190 30.59 9.48 2.94
CA ALA A 190 29.57 10.50 3.21
C ALA A 190 30.15 11.72 3.94
N GLY A 191 31.04 11.52 4.91
CA GLY A 191 31.78 12.59 5.58
C GLY A 191 32.87 13.24 4.73
N SER A 192 33.35 12.57 3.68
CA SER A 192 34.42 13.04 2.79
C SER A 192 33.92 13.67 1.48
N PHE A 193 32.64 13.50 1.14
CA PHE A 193 32.05 14.14 -0.02
C PHE A 193 32.01 15.65 0.22
N GLN A 194 32.99 16.37 -0.34
CA GLN A 194 32.88 17.78 -0.73
C GLN A 194 31.88 17.92 -1.91
N ILE A 195 30.79 17.16 -1.90
CA ILE A 195 29.66 17.43 -2.75
C ILE A 195 28.89 18.52 -2.02
N ALA A 196 28.61 19.62 -2.71
CA ALA A 196 27.52 20.51 -2.34
C ALA A 196 26.21 19.68 -2.42
N ALA A 197 26.01 18.77 -1.47
CA ALA A 197 24.84 17.93 -1.35
C ALA A 197 23.73 18.84 -0.85
N ARG A 198 23.12 19.54 -1.80
CA ARG A 198 21.88 20.24 -1.53
C ARG A 198 20.84 19.18 -1.23
N SER A 199 20.51 19.01 0.04
CA SER A 199 19.12 18.71 0.38
C SER A 199 18.35 19.95 -0.02
N THR A 200 17.86 19.99 -1.26
CA THR A 200 17.02 21.08 -1.74
C THR A 200 15.65 21.06 -1.06
N GLY A 201 15.37 20.08 -0.20
CA GLY A 201 14.03 19.80 0.32
C GLY A 201 13.09 19.20 -0.72
N ASP A 202 13.63 18.82 -1.90
CA ASP A 202 12.82 18.30 -3.00
C ASP A 202 12.58 16.80 -2.84
N LEU A 203 11.34 16.40 -3.15
CA LEU A 203 10.98 15.00 -3.31
C LEU A 203 11.66 14.41 -4.55
N LYS A 204 12.45 13.35 -4.38
CA LYS A 204 13.10 12.65 -5.49
C LYS A 204 12.26 11.47 -5.96
N THR A 205 11.83 11.50 -7.23
CA THR A 205 11.18 10.36 -7.86
C THR A 205 12.21 9.42 -8.49
N MET A 206 12.13 8.13 -8.17
CA MET A 206 12.99 7.08 -8.74
C MET A 206 12.16 6.09 -9.56
N ARG A 207 12.72 5.65 -10.68
CA ARG A 207 12.11 4.62 -11.54
C ARG A 207 12.36 3.23 -10.97
N LEU A 208 11.28 2.57 -10.56
CA LEU A 208 11.28 1.22 -10.01
C LEU A 208 10.92 0.19 -11.08
N ALA A 209 11.77 -0.82 -11.23
CA ALA A 209 11.46 -2.07 -11.92
C ALA A 209 11.10 -3.16 -10.89
N GLN A 210 9.80 -3.39 -10.67
CA GLN A 210 9.32 -4.36 -9.68
C GLN A 210 9.02 -5.70 -10.36
N SER A 211 9.88 -6.69 -10.18
CA SER A 211 9.56 -8.05 -10.62
C SER A 211 8.78 -8.81 -9.54
N VAL A 212 8.08 -9.88 -9.94
CA VAL A 212 7.39 -10.80 -9.05
C VAL A 212 7.59 -12.23 -9.51
N THR A 213 7.64 -13.19 -8.58
CA THR A 213 7.63 -14.62 -8.96
C THR A 213 6.24 -15.03 -9.46
N ALA A 214 6.15 -16.13 -10.19
CA ALA A 214 4.88 -16.66 -10.66
C ALA A 214 3.93 -17.02 -9.50
N GLU A 215 4.44 -17.52 -8.38
CA GLU A 215 3.64 -17.80 -7.19
C GLU A 215 3.01 -16.53 -6.61
N TYR A 216 3.70 -15.38 -6.69
CA TYR A 216 3.14 -14.10 -6.24
C TYR A 216 1.95 -13.71 -7.13
N SER A 217 2.12 -13.75 -8.45
CA SER A 217 1.01 -13.48 -9.39
C SER A 217 -0.17 -14.43 -9.17
N ASN A 218 0.12 -15.72 -9.01
CA ASN A 218 -0.88 -16.76 -8.79
C ASN A 218 -1.61 -16.57 -7.46
N TYR A 219 -0.94 -16.08 -6.42
CA TYR A 219 -1.58 -15.72 -5.15
C TYR A 219 -2.71 -14.72 -5.38
N PHE A 220 -2.51 -13.71 -6.24
CA PHE A 220 -3.55 -12.72 -6.58
C PHE A 220 -4.54 -13.19 -7.67
N GLY A 221 -4.44 -14.45 -8.11
CA GLY A 221 -5.35 -15.05 -9.10
C GLY A 221 -4.97 -14.75 -10.56
N ALA A 222 -3.78 -14.20 -10.81
CA ALA A 222 -3.28 -13.97 -12.16
C ALA A 222 -2.41 -15.15 -12.61
N THR A 223 -2.87 -15.91 -13.60
CA THR A 223 -2.17 -17.06 -14.21
C THR A 223 -1.72 -16.78 -15.65
N SER A 224 -1.98 -15.57 -16.16
CA SER A 224 -1.52 -15.11 -17.47
C SER A 224 -1.43 -13.58 -17.54
N ALA A 225 -0.72 -13.07 -18.55
CA ALA A 225 -0.58 -11.63 -18.80
C ALA A 225 -1.93 -10.90 -19.02
N SER A 226 -2.99 -11.61 -19.39
CA SER A 226 -4.34 -11.01 -19.50
C SER A 226 -4.90 -10.53 -18.16
N GLN A 227 -4.35 -11.01 -17.04
CA GLN A 227 -4.75 -10.70 -15.67
C GLN A 227 -3.72 -9.84 -14.92
N VAL A 228 -2.79 -9.21 -15.65
CA VAL A 228 -1.71 -8.36 -15.10
C VAL A 228 -2.23 -7.25 -14.18
N ASN A 229 -3.46 -6.78 -14.40
CA ASN A 229 -4.12 -5.78 -13.56
C ASN A 229 -4.27 -6.22 -12.10
N LEU A 230 -4.44 -7.52 -11.82
CA LEU A 230 -4.52 -8.04 -10.45
C LEU A 230 -3.17 -7.91 -9.73
N VAL A 231 -2.08 -8.20 -10.43
CA VAL A 231 -0.71 -8.08 -9.90
C VAL A 231 -0.33 -6.62 -9.70
N LEU A 232 -0.63 -5.77 -10.69
CA LEU A 232 -0.37 -4.33 -10.61
C LEU A 232 -1.16 -3.66 -9.48
N ALA A 233 -2.40 -4.09 -9.22
CA ALA A 233 -3.19 -3.60 -8.09
C ALA A 233 -2.52 -3.96 -6.75
N ALA A 234 -2.02 -5.20 -6.62
CA ALA A 234 -1.30 -5.64 -5.43
C ALA A 234 0.01 -4.86 -5.22
N ILE A 235 0.84 -4.71 -6.27
CA ILE A 235 2.06 -3.89 -6.23
C ILE A 235 1.72 -2.45 -5.84
N ASN A 236 0.66 -1.88 -6.41
CA ASN A 236 0.24 -0.52 -6.10
C ASN A 236 -0.19 -0.35 -4.64
N ASN A 237 -0.86 -1.34 -4.04
CA ASN A 237 -1.23 -1.31 -2.62
C ASN A 237 0.01 -1.21 -1.73
N THR A 238 1.00 -2.08 -1.94
CA THR A 238 2.28 -2.07 -1.21
C THR A 238 3.02 -0.75 -1.44
N LEU A 239 3.22 -0.34 -2.69
CA LEU A 239 3.93 0.91 -3.00
C LEU A 239 3.25 2.14 -2.41
N THR A 240 1.92 2.18 -2.34
CA THR A 240 1.19 3.32 -1.74
C THR A 240 1.56 3.52 -0.27
N ARG A 241 1.71 2.42 0.47
CA ARG A 241 2.09 2.46 1.88
C ARG A 241 3.57 2.72 2.06
N CYS A 242 4.42 2.00 1.34
CA CYS A 242 5.87 2.17 1.42
C CYS A 242 6.30 3.59 0.98
N ASN A 243 5.73 4.14 -0.09
CA ASN A 243 5.98 5.53 -0.50
C ASN A 243 5.53 6.52 0.57
N GLY A 244 4.50 6.23 1.38
CA GLY A 244 4.16 7.03 2.56
C GLY A 244 5.30 7.16 3.56
N VAL A 245 6.04 6.08 3.79
CA VAL A 245 7.22 6.07 4.65
C VAL A 245 8.41 6.72 3.93
N TYR A 246 8.70 6.34 2.68
CA TYR A 246 9.84 6.84 1.93
C TYR A 246 9.77 8.36 1.68
N GLU A 247 8.59 8.89 1.40
CA GLU A 247 8.40 10.33 1.21
C GLU A 247 8.61 11.09 2.54
N LYS A 248 8.07 10.54 3.64
CA LYS A 248 8.16 11.16 4.97
C LYS A 248 9.58 11.16 5.52
N ASP A 249 10.27 10.03 5.42
CA ASP A 249 11.54 9.80 6.12
C ASP A 249 12.76 10.02 5.23
N LEU A 250 12.63 9.82 3.91
CA LEU A 250 13.74 9.86 2.96
C LEU A 250 13.58 10.92 1.86
N ALA A 251 12.42 11.58 1.76
CA ALA A 251 12.05 12.43 0.61
C ALA A 251 12.25 11.72 -0.74
N VAL A 252 11.91 10.42 -0.80
CA VAL A 252 11.97 9.59 -2.01
C VAL A 252 10.58 9.04 -2.35
N HIS A 253 10.24 9.02 -3.64
CA HIS A 253 9.04 8.40 -4.16
C HIS A 253 9.41 7.39 -5.26
N LEU A 254 8.90 6.16 -5.18
CA LEU A 254 9.12 5.13 -6.19
C LEU A 254 7.98 5.10 -7.20
N ASN A 255 8.33 5.27 -8.48
CA ASN A 255 7.41 5.15 -9.60
C ASN A 255 7.67 3.88 -10.40
N LEU A 256 6.64 3.07 -10.55
CA LEU A 256 6.62 1.86 -11.37
C LEU A 256 6.72 2.20 -12.85
N ILE A 257 7.77 1.70 -13.51
CA ILE A 257 7.93 1.87 -14.96
C ILE A 257 6.96 0.98 -15.73
N ALA A 258 6.53 1.39 -16.93
CA ALA A 258 5.60 0.62 -17.75
C ALA A 258 6.19 -0.73 -18.19
N ALA A 259 7.51 -0.78 -18.39
CA ALA A 259 8.21 -2.01 -18.72
C ALA A 259 8.16 -3.07 -17.61
N THR A 260 7.72 -2.72 -16.40
CA THR A 260 7.53 -3.68 -15.29
C THR A 260 6.63 -4.85 -15.67
N THR A 261 5.65 -4.65 -16.54
CA THR A 261 4.76 -5.74 -17.00
C THR A 261 5.51 -6.88 -17.71
N ASN A 262 6.72 -6.63 -18.23
CA ASN A 262 7.58 -7.62 -18.87
C ASN A 262 8.32 -8.53 -17.88
N VAL A 263 8.38 -8.14 -16.60
CA VAL A 263 9.02 -8.90 -15.52
C VAL A 263 8.02 -9.34 -14.45
N ILE A 264 6.74 -9.45 -14.85
CA ILE A 264 5.70 -10.14 -14.09
C ILE A 264 5.52 -11.52 -14.69
N TYR A 265 5.77 -12.55 -13.89
CA TYR A 265 5.69 -13.94 -14.31
C TYR A 265 4.43 -14.61 -13.78
N TYR A 266 3.95 -15.65 -14.47
CA TYR A 266 2.67 -16.31 -14.17
C TYR A 266 2.74 -17.83 -14.11
N ASN A 267 3.79 -18.42 -14.69
CA ASN A 267 3.99 -19.86 -14.69
C ASN A 267 5.28 -20.22 -13.94
N PRO A 268 5.20 -20.89 -12.78
CA PRO A 268 6.36 -21.29 -11.97
C PRO A 268 7.36 -22.20 -12.70
N SER A 269 6.96 -22.90 -13.76
CA SER A 269 7.89 -23.76 -14.50
C SER A 269 8.74 -23.01 -15.53
N THR A 270 8.43 -21.74 -15.79
CA THR A 270 9.10 -20.95 -16.83
C THR A 270 9.59 -19.59 -16.34
N ASP A 271 9.31 -19.22 -15.09
CA ASP A 271 9.86 -17.99 -14.53
C ASP A 271 11.36 -18.14 -14.25
N PRO A 272 12.13 -17.05 -14.18
CA PRO A 272 13.58 -17.11 -14.05
C PRO A 272 14.05 -17.32 -12.59
N TYR A 273 13.13 -17.63 -11.68
CA TYR A 273 13.37 -17.58 -10.24
C TYR A 273 13.43 -18.96 -9.63
N SER A 274 14.43 -19.19 -8.79
CA SER A 274 14.54 -20.42 -8.02
C SER A 274 13.33 -20.60 -7.09
N PRO A 275 12.95 -21.86 -6.76
CA PRO A 275 11.92 -22.12 -5.75
C PRO A 275 12.20 -21.40 -4.43
N ALA A 276 11.15 -20.97 -3.73
CA ALA A 276 11.25 -20.07 -2.58
C ALA A 276 12.23 -20.52 -1.49
N SER A 277 12.39 -21.84 -1.25
CA SER A 277 13.35 -22.39 -0.28
C SER A 277 14.81 -22.07 -0.61
N THR A 278 15.14 -21.96 -1.90
CA THR A 278 16.47 -21.62 -2.40
C THR A 278 16.57 -20.13 -2.72
N GLY A 279 15.52 -19.58 -3.33
CA GLY A 279 15.40 -18.18 -3.72
C GLY A 279 15.59 -17.23 -2.53
N ALA A 280 14.79 -17.42 -1.48
CA ALA A 280 14.88 -16.62 -0.25
C ALA A 280 16.21 -16.84 0.52
N GLY A 281 16.93 -17.93 0.23
CA GLY A 281 18.28 -18.17 0.72
C GLY A 281 19.37 -17.30 0.07
N GLY A 282 19.01 -16.44 -0.90
CA GLY A 282 19.91 -15.48 -1.54
C GLY A 282 20.06 -15.66 -3.05
N ALA A 283 19.57 -16.77 -3.63
CA ALA A 283 19.65 -16.99 -5.08
C ALA A 283 18.89 -15.90 -5.87
N TRP A 284 17.76 -15.43 -5.34
CA TRP A 284 16.96 -14.39 -5.96
C TRP A 284 17.70 -13.07 -6.18
N ASN A 285 18.71 -12.74 -5.37
CA ASN A 285 19.46 -11.49 -5.54
C ASN A 285 20.14 -11.41 -6.92
N LYS A 286 20.79 -12.51 -7.34
CA LYS A 286 21.47 -12.57 -8.63
C LYS A 286 20.51 -12.84 -9.79
N GLU A 287 19.50 -13.67 -9.57
CA GLU A 287 18.48 -13.99 -10.58
C GLU A 287 17.68 -12.74 -10.97
N LEU A 288 17.26 -11.93 -9.99
CA LEU A 288 16.58 -10.66 -10.26
C LEU A 288 17.48 -9.70 -11.03
N GLN A 289 18.71 -9.48 -10.56
CA GLN A 289 19.62 -8.55 -11.21
C GLN A 289 19.85 -8.94 -12.69
N ASN A 290 20.13 -10.21 -12.96
CA ASN A 290 20.29 -10.72 -14.32
C ASN A 290 19.01 -10.53 -15.16
N THR A 291 17.84 -10.81 -14.56
CA THR A 291 16.53 -10.69 -15.22
C THR A 291 16.25 -9.24 -15.63
N LEU A 292 16.47 -8.28 -14.72
CA LEU A 292 16.25 -6.86 -14.99
C LEU A 292 17.24 -6.33 -16.04
N THR A 293 18.52 -6.73 -15.98
CA THR A 293 19.50 -6.38 -17.02
C THR A 293 19.10 -6.90 -18.38
N ALA A 294 18.63 -8.15 -18.47
CA ALA A 294 18.31 -8.81 -19.74
C ALA A 294 16.98 -8.33 -20.35
N VAL A 295 15.95 -8.13 -19.53
CA VAL A 295 14.57 -7.85 -20.00
C VAL A 295 14.27 -6.37 -20.06
N ILE A 296 14.67 -5.61 -19.03
CA ILE A 296 14.37 -4.17 -18.93
C ILE A 296 15.52 -3.33 -19.48
N GLY A 297 16.75 -3.75 -19.22
CA GLY A 297 17.95 -3.01 -19.57
C GLY A 297 18.27 -1.90 -18.56
N GLU A 298 19.56 -1.81 -18.20
CA GLU A 298 20.05 -0.95 -17.11
C GLU A 298 19.68 0.53 -17.27
N ALA A 299 19.57 1.08 -18.48
CA ALA A 299 19.24 2.49 -18.67
C ALA A 299 17.79 2.85 -18.26
N ASN A 300 16.91 1.86 -18.15
CA ASN A 300 15.46 2.06 -18.08
C ASN A 300 14.89 2.07 -16.65
N TYR A 301 15.73 1.88 -15.63
CA TYR A 301 15.32 1.93 -14.23
C TYR A 301 16.45 2.42 -13.32
N ASP A 302 16.11 2.90 -12.13
CA ASP A 302 17.07 3.43 -11.14
C ASP A 302 17.27 2.43 -9.99
N ILE A 303 16.20 1.72 -9.63
CA ILE A 303 16.15 0.68 -8.60
C ILE A 303 15.24 -0.47 -9.07
N GLY A 304 15.54 -1.69 -8.64
CA GLY A 304 14.71 -2.85 -8.90
C GLY A 304 14.50 -3.66 -7.64
N HIS A 305 13.41 -4.42 -7.60
CA HIS A 305 13.07 -5.26 -6.46
C HIS A 305 12.25 -6.47 -6.91
N LEU A 306 12.29 -7.56 -6.13
CA LEU A 306 11.48 -8.75 -6.33
C LEU A 306 10.51 -8.95 -5.17
N PHE A 307 9.25 -9.25 -5.49
CA PHE A 307 8.31 -9.82 -4.53
C PHE A 307 8.13 -11.31 -4.76
N GLY A 308 8.36 -12.10 -3.72
CA GLY A 308 8.03 -13.53 -3.67
C GLY A 308 6.75 -13.78 -2.88
N ALA A 309 6.05 -14.88 -3.16
CA ALA A 309 4.85 -15.27 -2.41
C ALA A 309 5.13 -15.93 -1.06
N SER A 310 6.33 -16.50 -0.87
CA SER A 310 6.70 -17.28 0.31
C SER A 310 8.22 -17.39 0.45
N GLY A 311 8.69 -18.17 1.43
CA GLY A 311 10.12 -18.40 1.72
C GLY A 311 10.62 -17.60 2.91
N GLY A 312 10.06 -16.41 3.12
CA GLY A 312 10.38 -15.55 4.25
C GLY A 312 11.71 -14.80 4.11
N GLY A 313 11.76 -13.63 4.73
CA GLY A 313 12.91 -12.76 4.77
C GLY A 313 12.92 -11.66 3.72
N GLY A 314 14.04 -10.96 3.70
CA GLY A 314 14.38 -9.97 2.69
C GLY A 314 15.88 -9.76 2.66
N ASN A 315 16.38 -9.38 1.49
CA ASN A 315 17.80 -9.13 1.28
C ASN A 315 17.95 -7.99 0.27
N ALA A 316 18.73 -6.96 0.61
CA ALA A 316 18.98 -5.84 -0.29
C ALA A 316 19.80 -6.26 -1.53
N GLY A 317 20.60 -7.33 -1.42
CA GLY A 317 21.53 -7.84 -2.40
C GLY A 317 22.76 -6.95 -2.60
N CYS A 318 22.57 -5.64 -2.65
CA CYS A 318 23.64 -4.66 -2.85
C CYS A 318 23.29 -3.34 -2.12
N ILE A 319 24.13 -2.96 -1.15
CA ILE A 319 23.95 -1.72 -0.38
C ILE A 319 24.61 -0.55 -1.11
N GLY A 320 23.89 0.55 -1.29
CA GLY A 320 24.42 1.75 -1.94
C GLY A 320 24.58 1.63 -3.46
N CYS A 321 23.98 0.62 -4.08
CA CYS A 321 24.14 0.32 -5.51
C CYS A 321 23.02 0.90 -6.39
N VAL A 322 22.23 1.84 -5.86
CA VAL A 322 21.25 2.60 -6.64
C VAL A 322 21.95 3.21 -7.85
N CYS A 323 21.30 3.14 -9.02
CA CYS A 323 21.86 3.59 -10.30
C CYS A 323 23.19 2.94 -10.73
N THR A 324 23.66 1.87 -10.06
CA THR A 324 24.89 1.16 -10.42
C THR A 324 24.58 -0.06 -11.29
N ASN A 325 24.94 0.01 -12.57
CA ASN A 325 24.66 -1.07 -13.53
C ASN A 325 25.31 -2.39 -13.10
N GLY A 326 24.64 -3.51 -13.36
CA GLY A 326 25.13 -4.84 -12.99
C GLY A 326 24.98 -5.18 -11.49
N SER A 327 24.43 -4.26 -10.69
CA SER A 327 24.24 -4.45 -9.24
C SER A 327 22.94 -3.85 -8.72
N LYS A 328 22.39 -2.82 -9.37
CA LYS A 328 21.05 -2.31 -9.06
C LYS A 328 19.99 -3.35 -9.39
N GLY A 329 18.96 -3.43 -8.55
CA GLY A 329 17.89 -4.38 -8.76
C GLY A 329 18.23 -5.80 -8.31
N SER A 330 18.92 -5.93 -7.18
CA SER A 330 19.18 -7.23 -6.54
C SER A 330 18.34 -7.43 -5.28
N GLY A 331 17.47 -6.49 -4.91
CA GLY A 331 16.69 -6.56 -3.66
C GLY A 331 15.49 -7.50 -3.78
N PHE A 332 15.16 -8.23 -2.73
CA PHE A 332 13.90 -8.98 -2.66
C PHE A 332 13.24 -8.90 -1.28
N THR A 333 11.92 -9.10 -1.28
CA THR A 333 11.11 -9.31 -0.08
C THR A 333 10.14 -10.47 -0.33
N SER A 334 9.99 -11.37 0.64
CA SER A 334 8.95 -12.41 0.57
C SER A 334 8.40 -12.73 1.97
N PRO A 335 7.12 -13.03 2.13
CA PRO A 335 6.53 -13.32 3.43
C PRO A 335 6.91 -14.73 3.93
N ALA A 336 7.06 -14.89 5.24
CA ALA A 336 7.29 -16.20 5.86
C ALA A 336 6.01 -17.04 5.99
N ASP A 337 4.84 -16.39 6.03
CA ASP A 337 3.54 -17.03 6.24
C ASP A 337 2.75 -17.28 4.95
N GLY A 338 3.38 -17.07 3.79
CA GLY A 338 2.75 -17.30 2.48
C GLY A 338 1.67 -16.27 2.09
N SER A 339 1.61 -15.13 2.79
CA SER A 339 0.66 -14.05 2.50
C SER A 339 1.38 -12.77 2.07
N PRO A 340 1.62 -12.56 0.76
CA PRO A 340 2.42 -11.43 0.26
C PRO A 340 1.60 -10.14 0.15
N GLN A 341 0.86 -9.79 1.21
CA GLN A 341 0.04 -8.59 1.30
C GLN A 341 -0.21 -8.18 2.75
N GLY A 342 -0.59 -6.92 2.93
CA GLY A 342 -1.03 -6.36 4.20
C GLY A 342 0.05 -5.56 4.92
N ASP A 343 -0.36 -4.86 5.96
CA ASP A 343 0.48 -4.00 6.80
C ASP A 343 1.83 -4.61 7.21
N LYS A 344 1.85 -5.92 7.50
CA LYS A 344 3.09 -6.60 7.88
C LYS A 344 4.12 -6.68 6.76
N ILE A 345 3.75 -7.03 5.53
CA ILE A 345 4.73 -7.11 4.44
C ILE A 345 5.18 -5.70 4.01
N ASP A 346 4.28 -4.72 4.13
CA ASP A 346 4.50 -3.36 3.65
C ASP A 346 5.32 -2.51 4.65
N ILE A 347 5.10 -2.67 5.96
CA ILE A 347 5.58 -1.78 7.03
C ILE A 347 6.22 -2.55 8.20
N ASP A 348 5.53 -3.57 8.74
CA ASP A 348 5.82 -4.15 10.06
C ASP A 348 6.55 -5.51 10.01
N TYR A 349 7.36 -5.73 8.96
CA TYR A 349 7.97 -7.03 8.69
C TYR A 349 8.67 -7.63 9.92
#